data_AF-A0AAV9ZS74-F1
#
_entry.id   AF-A0AAV9ZS74-F1
#
_cell.length_a   1.000
_cell.length_b   1.000
_cell.length_c   1.000
_cell.angle_alpha   90.00
_cell.angle_beta   90.00
_cell.angle_gamma   90.00
#
_symmetry.space_group_name_H-M   'P 1'
#
loop_
_entity.id
_entity.type
_entity.pdbx_description
1 polymer ?
#
loop_
_entity_poly.entity_id
_entity_poly.type
_entity_poly.pdbx_seq_one_letter_code
_entity_poly.pdbx_strand_id
1 'polypeptide(L)'
;VLRGTILIIKIELLFDNAYPLMTSRAGYARERMTQAAIPIPDAIHILRRLGVDPVFGAQLSSIPIDRTNILRGNFKRTAVTCVPAFFSLAGLSPEQVKARVEELLKDHRYIFPAIEGRLRLDQPFAQGAIAFIIKEEVFSSPLFVTQNPDRFPARSSKHPMQRELPDSMVALAATAVRNFFYVQCCCRTHNLPRFTQLSLSTATPADVKTFHSVRTPTNPPTATIWILFR
;
A
#
# COMPACT_ATOMS: atom_id res chain seq x y z
N VAL A 1 2.17 25.18 0.47
CA VAL A 1 3.24 24.19 0.79
C VAL A 1 2.67 22.88 1.35
N LEU A 2 2.26 22.79 2.62
CA LEU A 2 1.85 21.52 3.25
C LEU A 2 0.80 20.72 2.48
N ARG A 3 -0.29 21.35 2.01
CA ARG A 3 -1.32 20.67 1.20
C ARG A 3 -0.73 20.07 -0.08
N GLY A 4 0.12 20.83 -0.78
CA GLY A 4 0.82 20.34 -1.97
C GLY A 4 1.76 19.18 -1.65
N THR A 5 2.50 19.27 -0.54
CA THR A 5 3.38 18.17 -0.07
C THR A 5 2.62 16.89 0.19
N ILE A 6 1.48 16.97 0.90
CA ILE A 6 0.63 15.82 1.19
C ILE A 6 0.14 15.19 -0.11
N LEU A 7 -0.25 16.01 -1.09
CA LEU A 7 -0.69 15.53 -2.40
C LEU A 7 0.43 14.83 -3.17
N ILE A 8 1.63 15.43 -3.24
CA ILE A 8 2.81 14.83 -3.89
C ILE A 8 3.11 13.47 -3.27
N ILE A 9 3.20 13.40 -1.94
CA ILE A 9 3.49 12.16 -1.23
C ILE A 9 2.39 11.13 -1.47
N LYS A 10 1.11 11.52 -1.43
CA LYS A 10 0.01 10.59 -1.69
C LYS A 10 0.08 10.01 -3.10
N ILE A 11 0.36 10.85 -4.11
CA ILE A 11 0.53 10.41 -5.50
C ILE A 11 1.72 9.45 -5.59
N GLU A 12 2.87 9.81 -5.05
CA GLU A 12 4.07 8.96 -5.06
C GLU A 12 3.80 7.60 -4.41
N LEU A 13 3.15 7.57 -3.25
CA LEU A 13 2.84 6.32 -2.54
C LEU A 13 1.86 5.42 -3.30
N LEU A 14 0.93 6.00 -4.05
CA LEU A 14 -0.09 5.23 -4.76
C LEU A 14 0.39 4.78 -6.15
N PHE A 15 1.16 5.61 -6.84
CA PHE A 15 1.52 5.38 -8.24
C PHE A 15 2.96 4.94 -8.45
N ASP A 16 3.90 5.44 -7.63
CA ASP A 16 5.33 5.32 -7.92
C ASP A 16 6.01 4.33 -6.98
N ASN A 17 5.96 4.57 -5.67
CA ASN A 17 6.55 3.69 -4.66
C ASN A 17 5.76 3.69 -3.34
N ALA A 18 5.07 2.58 -3.05
CA ALA A 18 4.34 2.38 -1.80
C ALA A 18 5.19 2.48 -0.52
N TYR A 19 6.48 2.14 -0.62
CA TYR A 19 7.43 2.04 0.50
C TYR A 19 8.79 2.62 0.10
N PRO A 20 8.88 3.95 -0.10
CA PRO A 20 10.13 4.59 -0.46
C PRO A 20 11.18 4.33 0.61
N LEU A 21 12.38 3.98 0.17
CA LEU A 21 13.53 3.79 1.04
C LEU A 21 13.95 5.17 1.58
N MET A 22 13.55 5.47 2.82
CA MET A 22 13.87 6.74 3.44
C MET A 22 15.10 6.58 4.33
N THR A 23 16.20 7.24 3.98
CA THR A 23 17.36 7.42 4.89
C THR A 23 16.96 8.23 6.13
N SER A 24 16.09 9.22 5.95
CA SER A 24 15.43 9.97 7.03
C SER A 24 14.02 10.37 6.62
N ARG A 25 13.01 10.07 7.45
CA ARG A 25 11.62 10.48 7.20
C ARG A 25 11.48 12.00 7.13
N ALA A 26 12.19 12.72 8.00
CA ALA A 26 12.20 14.18 8.00
C ALA A 26 12.92 14.75 6.78
N GLY A 27 13.98 14.08 6.29
CA GLY A 27 14.65 14.44 5.04
C GLY A 27 13.71 14.33 3.84
N TYR A 28 13.05 13.17 3.69
CA TYR A 28 12.07 12.93 2.63
C TYR A 28 10.93 13.96 2.63
N ALA A 29 10.31 14.20 3.80
CA ALA A 29 9.24 15.19 3.92
C ALA A 29 9.71 16.60 3.55
N ARG A 30 10.91 16.99 3.98
CA ARG A 30 11.50 18.30 3.66
C ARG A 30 11.78 18.48 2.18
N GLU A 31 12.27 17.46 1.51
CA GLU A 31 12.49 17.48 0.06
C GLU A 31 11.16 17.71 -0.68
N ARG A 32 10.12 16.95 -0.33
CA ARG A 32 8.78 17.12 -0.93
C ARG A 32 8.13 18.45 -0.55
N MET A 33 8.40 19.00 0.63
CA MET A 33 7.98 20.37 1.00
C MET A 33 8.66 21.43 0.17
N THR A 34 9.96 21.26 -0.12
CA THR A 34 10.72 22.15 -1.00
C THR A 34 10.13 22.13 -2.40
N GLN A 35 9.91 20.95 -2.96
CA GLN A 35 9.25 20.77 -4.27
C GLN A 35 7.86 21.43 -4.32
N ALA A 36 7.04 21.25 -3.28
CA ALA A 36 5.71 21.86 -3.21
C ALA A 36 5.71 23.38 -3.01
N ALA A 37 6.82 23.96 -2.56
CA ALA A 37 6.94 25.39 -2.27
C ALA A 37 7.53 26.19 -3.44
N ILE A 38 8.40 25.58 -4.27
CA ILE A 38 8.99 26.20 -5.47
C ILE A 38 7.96 26.93 -6.36
N PRO A 39 6.80 26.34 -6.72
CA PRO A 39 5.86 27.00 -7.62
C PRO A 39 5.00 28.09 -6.95
N ILE A 40 5.19 28.38 -5.66
CA ILE A 40 4.40 29.33 -4.89
C ILE A 40 5.27 30.56 -4.60
N PRO A 41 5.09 31.69 -5.32
CA PRO A 41 5.94 32.88 -5.16
C PRO A 41 6.04 33.35 -3.70
N ASP A 42 4.92 33.33 -2.97
CA ASP A 42 4.85 33.80 -1.59
C ASP A 42 5.49 32.83 -0.58
N ALA A 43 5.86 31.60 -0.98
CA ALA A 43 6.44 30.60 -0.10
C ALA A 43 7.96 30.72 0.08
N ILE A 44 8.61 31.77 -0.46
CA ILE A 44 10.07 31.96 -0.39
C ILE A 44 10.62 31.94 1.04
N HIS A 45 9.87 32.50 2.00
CA HIS A 45 10.26 32.52 3.40
C HIS A 45 10.21 31.12 4.03
N ILE A 46 9.26 30.27 3.60
CA ILE A 46 9.16 28.87 4.01
C ILE A 46 10.35 28.08 3.43
N LEU A 47 10.65 28.24 2.14
CA LEU A 47 11.79 27.61 1.49
C LEU A 47 13.10 27.94 2.21
N ARG A 48 13.33 29.22 2.49
CA ARG A 48 14.53 29.66 3.23
C ARG A 48 14.62 28.99 4.59
N ARG A 49 13.52 28.99 5.36
CA ARG A 49 13.50 28.37 6.70
C ARG A 49 13.68 26.85 6.65
N LEU A 50 13.12 26.15 5.67
CA LEU A 50 13.34 24.71 5.49
C LEU A 50 14.82 24.37 5.27
N GLY A 51 15.60 25.28 4.68
CA GLY A 51 17.03 25.09 4.44
C GLY A 51 17.92 25.41 5.65
N VAL A 52 17.56 26.41 6.47
CA VAL A 52 18.43 26.94 7.54
C VAL A 52 18.01 26.60 8.96
N ASP A 53 16.73 26.32 9.19
CA ASP A 53 16.14 26.07 10.51
C ASP A 53 15.75 24.59 10.64
N PRO A 54 16.63 23.73 11.19
CA PRO A 54 16.39 22.30 11.27
C PRO A 54 15.22 21.95 12.20
N VAL A 55 14.95 22.77 13.22
CA VAL A 55 13.84 22.57 14.16
C VAL A 55 12.51 22.81 13.45
N PHE A 56 12.40 23.93 12.72
CA PHE A 56 11.23 24.21 11.88
C PHE A 56 11.01 23.11 10.85
N GLY A 57 12.07 22.68 10.16
CA GLY A 57 12.01 21.58 9.20
C GLY A 57 11.50 20.28 9.82
N ALA A 58 12.00 19.90 11.01
CA ALA A 58 11.58 18.69 11.71
C ALA A 58 10.11 18.75 12.16
N GLN A 59 9.70 19.86 12.79
CA GLN A 59 8.32 20.07 13.24
C GLN A 59 7.35 20.01 12.06
N LEU A 60 7.66 20.72 10.97
CA LEU A 60 6.77 20.78 9.80
C LEU A 60 6.72 19.44 9.06
N SER A 61 7.81 18.67 9.06
CA SER A 61 7.88 17.35 8.43
C SER A 61 6.99 16.30 9.08
N SER A 62 6.67 16.43 10.37
CA SER A 62 5.81 15.47 11.07
C SER A 62 4.44 15.32 10.39
N ILE A 63 3.85 16.44 9.94
CA ILE A 63 2.51 16.48 9.33
C ILE A 63 2.40 15.60 8.07
N PRO A 64 3.23 15.77 7.02
CA PRO A 64 3.17 14.89 5.85
C PRO A 64 3.56 13.44 6.15
N ILE A 65 4.47 13.19 7.10
CA ILE A 65 4.82 11.83 7.53
C ILE A 65 3.60 11.14 8.16
N ASP A 66 2.86 11.84 9.02
CA ASP A 66 1.65 11.30 9.63
C ASP A 66 0.58 11.00 8.58
N ARG A 67 0.50 11.79 7.51
CA ARG A 67 -0.42 11.53 6.39
C ARG A 67 -0.05 10.25 5.63
N THR A 68 1.24 9.95 5.45
CA THR A 68 1.69 8.65 4.91
C THR A 68 1.21 7.49 5.80
N ASN A 69 1.36 7.63 7.12
CA ASN A 69 0.93 6.61 8.07
C ASN A 69 -0.59 6.42 8.05
N ILE A 70 -1.36 7.52 7.96
CA ILE A 70 -2.82 7.48 7.86
C ILE A 70 -3.25 6.76 6.58
N LEU A 71 -2.64 7.08 5.43
CA LEU A 71 -2.94 6.42 4.16
C LEU A 71 -2.76 4.90 4.28
N ARG A 72 -1.58 4.44 4.70
CA ARG A 72 -1.30 3.01 4.90
C ARG A 72 -2.20 2.39 5.98
N GLY A 73 -2.52 3.16 7.02
CA GLY A 73 -3.41 2.77 8.09
C GLY A 73 -4.84 2.52 7.62
N ASN A 74 -5.33 3.25 6.62
CA ASN A 74 -6.65 3.01 6.05
C ASN A 74 -6.69 1.67 5.28
N PHE A 75 -5.70 1.38 4.42
CA PHE A 75 -5.57 0.06 3.78
C PHE A 75 -5.58 -1.07 4.82
N LYS A 76 -4.83 -0.92 5.92
CA LYS A 76 -4.85 -1.89 7.03
C LYS A 76 -6.23 -2.02 7.67
N ARG A 77 -6.91 -0.90 7.95
CA ARG A 77 -8.24 -0.91 8.56
C ARG A 77 -9.25 -1.65 7.67
N THR A 78 -9.21 -1.40 6.38
CA THR A 78 -10.08 -2.07 5.39
C THR A 78 -9.73 -3.55 5.24
N ALA A 79 -8.45 -3.92 5.33
CA ALA A 79 -8.07 -5.34 5.39
C ALA A 79 -8.65 -6.03 6.63
N VAL A 80 -8.60 -5.40 7.82
CA VAL A 80 -9.17 -5.97 9.06
C VAL A 80 -10.66 -6.26 8.92
N THR A 81 -11.41 -5.44 8.18
CA THR A 81 -12.85 -5.63 8.01
C THR A 81 -13.18 -6.68 6.95
N CYS A 82 -12.47 -6.73 5.83
CA CYS A 82 -12.86 -7.58 4.70
C CYS A 82 -12.17 -8.96 4.67
N VAL A 83 -10.93 -9.07 5.13
CA VAL A 83 -10.14 -10.32 5.04
C VAL A 83 -10.82 -11.50 5.72
N PRO A 84 -11.45 -11.38 6.91
CA PRO A 84 -12.14 -12.51 7.52
C PRO A 84 -13.22 -13.14 6.63
N ALA A 85 -13.96 -12.32 5.88
CA ALA A 85 -15.01 -12.79 4.98
C ALA A 85 -14.42 -13.47 3.73
N PHE A 86 -13.43 -12.84 3.08
CA PHE A 86 -12.84 -13.36 1.84
C PHE A 86 -12.07 -14.67 2.00
N PHE A 87 -11.59 -14.97 3.20
CA PHE A 87 -10.82 -16.18 3.50
C PHE A 87 -11.56 -17.17 4.40
N SER A 88 -12.88 -16.97 4.58
CA SER A 88 -13.76 -17.82 5.39
C SER A 88 -13.24 -18.04 6.82
N LEU A 89 -12.71 -16.98 7.43
CA LEU A 89 -12.21 -17.00 8.82
C LEU A 89 -13.30 -16.63 9.83
N ALA A 90 -14.39 -16.01 9.39
CA ALA A 90 -15.50 -15.65 10.24
C ALA A 90 -16.17 -16.91 10.83
N GLY A 91 -16.41 -16.92 12.14
CA GLY A 91 -17.07 -18.04 12.84
C GLY A 91 -16.15 -19.23 13.17
N LEU A 92 -14.89 -19.21 12.75
CA LEU A 92 -13.90 -20.22 13.13
C LEU A 92 -13.43 -20.02 14.58
N SER A 93 -13.07 -21.11 15.25
CA SER A 93 -12.37 -21.03 16.54
C SER A 93 -10.97 -20.42 16.37
N PRO A 94 -10.35 -19.86 17.43
CA PRO A 94 -9.00 -19.31 17.35
C PRO A 94 -7.96 -20.29 16.78
N GLU A 95 -8.04 -21.56 17.14
CA GLU A 95 -7.17 -22.63 16.63
C GLU A 95 -7.38 -22.88 15.14
N GLN A 96 -8.64 -22.90 14.69
CA GLN A 96 -8.99 -23.08 13.28
C GLN A 96 -8.55 -21.87 12.44
N VAL A 97 -8.73 -20.65 12.95
CA VAL A 97 -8.20 -19.42 12.32
C VAL A 97 -6.69 -19.54 12.15
N LYS A 98 -5.97 -19.91 13.20
CA LYS A 98 -4.50 -20.05 13.14
C LYS A 98 -4.07 -21.05 12.08
N ALA A 99 -4.62 -22.26 12.08
CA ALA A 99 -4.29 -23.29 11.10
C ALA A 99 -4.58 -22.83 9.66
N ARG A 100 -5.72 -22.17 9.45
CA ARG A 100 -6.09 -21.64 8.14
C ARG A 100 -5.15 -20.51 7.69
N VAL A 101 -4.77 -19.62 8.59
CA VAL A 101 -3.84 -18.53 8.30
C VAL A 101 -2.44 -19.08 7.96
N GLU A 102 -1.95 -20.08 8.69
CA GLU A 102 -0.68 -20.75 8.38
C GLU A 102 -0.69 -21.39 6.98
N GLU A 103 -1.80 -22.03 6.60
CA GLU A 103 -1.99 -22.57 5.25
C GLU A 103 -1.97 -21.46 4.19
N LEU A 104 -2.65 -20.34 4.44
CA LEU A 104 -2.71 -19.20 3.52
C LEU A 104 -1.36 -18.50 3.35
N LEU A 105 -0.56 -18.42 4.42
CA LEU A 105 0.78 -17.85 4.40
C LEU A 105 1.79 -18.76 3.69
N LYS A 106 1.61 -20.08 3.76
CA LYS A 106 2.43 -21.03 3.02
C LYS A 106 2.37 -20.73 1.53
N ASP A 107 3.52 -20.64 0.88
CA ASP A 107 3.67 -20.34 -0.55
C ASP A 107 2.92 -19.07 -1.02
N HIS A 108 2.62 -18.15 -0.10
CA HIS A 108 1.84 -16.93 -0.35
C HIS A 108 0.46 -17.20 -0.96
N ARG A 109 -0.19 -18.33 -0.68
CA ARG A 109 -1.49 -18.71 -1.28
C ARG A 109 -2.55 -17.61 -1.20
N TYR A 110 -2.50 -16.76 -0.18
CA TYR A 110 -3.43 -15.64 -0.02
C TYR A 110 -3.43 -14.60 -1.15
N ILE A 111 -2.38 -14.51 -1.98
CA ILE A 111 -2.37 -13.56 -3.12
C ILE A 111 -3.00 -14.17 -4.36
N PHE A 112 -3.17 -15.49 -4.43
CA PHE A 112 -3.67 -16.18 -5.62
C PHE A 112 -5.17 -16.46 -5.47
N PRO A 113 -6.01 -16.16 -6.48
CA PRO A 113 -7.41 -16.55 -6.43
C PRO A 113 -7.54 -18.07 -6.56
N ALA A 114 -8.56 -18.63 -5.90
CA ALA A 114 -8.95 -20.02 -6.03
C ALA A 114 -10.22 -20.13 -6.87
N ILE A 115 -10.20 -20.99 -7.90
CA ILE A 115 -11.36 -21.34 -8.71
C ILE A 115 -11.55 -22.85 -8.55
N GLU A 116 -12.73 -23.26 -8.08
CA GLU A 116 -13.06 -24.69 -7.85
C GLU A 116 -12.01 -25.40 -6.96
N GLY A 117 -11.48 -24.69 -5.95
CA GLY A 117 -10.46 -25.23 -5.04
C GLY A 117 -9.04 -25.27 -5.59
N ARG A 118 -8.81 -24.87 -6.85
CA ARG A 118 -7.48 -24.79 -7.46
C ARG A 118 -6.98 -23.36 -7.52
N LEU A 119 -5.72 -23.15 -7.12
CA LEU A 119 -5.08 -21.83 -7.18
C LEU A 119 -4.69 -21.47 -8.62
N ARG A 120 -5.04 -20.25 -9.03
CA ARG A 120 -4.60 -19.63 -10.27
C ARG A 120 -3.23 -18.99 -10.07
N LEU A 121 -2.18 -19.80 -10.16
CA LEU A 121 -0.79 -19.35 -9.98
C LEU A 121 -0.34 -18.36 -11.08
N ASP A 122 -1.04 -18.34 -12.22
CA ASP A 122 -0.83 -17.42 -13.32
C ASP A 122 -1.41 -16.02 -13.07
N GLN A 123 -2.17 -15.82 -11.98
CA GLN A 123 -2.80 -14.54 -11.63
C GLN A 123 -2.51 -14.14 -10.19
N PRO A 124 -1.25 -13.77 -9.87
CA PRO A 124 -0.92 -13.23 -8.55
C PRO A 124 -1.74 -11.96 -8.28
N PHE A 125 -2.06 -11.72 -7.01
CA PHE A 125 -2.78 -10.54 -6.50
C PHE A 125 -4.22 -10.34 -7.01
N ALA A 126 -4.72 -11.19 -7.91
CA ALA A 126 -6.11 -11.17 -8.38
C ALA A 126 -7.12 -11.73 -7.36
N GLN A 127 -6.73 -11.84 -6.09
CA GLN A 127 -7.60 -12.26 -5.01
C GLN A 127 -8.59 -11.13 -4.65
N GLY A 128 -9.86 -11.51 -4.41
CA GLY A 128 -10.97 -10.56 -4.22
C GLY A 128 -10.79 -9.54 -3.08
N ALA A 129 -10.16 -9.89 -1.96
CA ALA A 129 -9.81 -9.01 -0.86
C ALA A 129 -8.83 -7.91 -1.28
N ILE A 130 -7.82 -8.24 -2.10
CA ILE A 130 -6.85 -7.24 -2.60
C ILE A 130 -7.59 -6.25 -3.50
N ALA A 131 -8.37 -6.76 -4.46
CA ALA A 131 -9.19 -5.93 -5.34
C ALA A 131 -10.18 -5.05 -4.56
N PHE A 132 -10.82 -5.61 -3.53
CA PHE A 132 -11.76 -4.89 -2.67
C PHE A 132 -11.08 -3.75 -1.90
N ILE A 133 -9.93 -4.01 -1.28
CA ILE A 133 -9.18 -2.97 -0.54
C ILE A 133 -8.78 -1.83 -1.47
N ILE A 134 -8.28 -2.14 -2.68
CA ILE A 134 -7.90 -1.10 -3.66
C ILE A 134 -9.13 -0.28 -4.06
N LYS A 135 -10.25 -0.95 -4.35
CA LYS A 135 -11.51 -0.29 -4.71
C LYS A 135 -11.95 0.69 -3.62
N GLU A 136 -11.98 0.25 -2.36
CA GLU A 136 -12.44 1.06 -1.24
C GLU A 136 -11.49 2.22 -0.92
N GLU A 137 -10.17 2.02 -0.99
CA GLU A 137 -9.20 3.05 -0.57
C GLU A 137 -8.83 4.05 -1.67
N VAL A 138 -8.87 3.62 -2.93
CA VAL A 138 -8.43 4.43 -4.07
C VAL A 138 -9.60 4.93 -4.90
N PHE A 139 -10.60 4.06 -5.16
CA PHE A 139 -11.67 4.33 -6.11
C PHE A 139 -12.99 4.77 -5.47
N SER A 140 -13.10 4.76 -4.14
CA SER A 140 -14.27 5.31 -3.44
C SER A 140 -14.44 6.81 -3.65
N SER A 141 -13.34 7.54 -3.91
CA SER A 141 -13.36 8.95 -4.27
C SER A 141 -12.97 9.11 -5.75
N PRO A 142 -13.95 9.36 -6.65
CA PRO A 142 -13.68 9.47 -8.08
C PRO A 142 -12.76 10.66 -8.42
N LEU A 143 -12.71 11.69 -7.56
CA LEU A 143 -11.94 12.90 -7.80
C LEU A 143 -10.43 12.63 -7.89
N PHE A 144 -9.88 11.76 -7.04
CA PHE A 144 -8.43 11.52 -7.02
C PHE A 144 -7.96 10.77 -8.28
N VAL A 145 -8.75 9.80 -8.73
CA VAL A 145 -8.47 8.99 -9.92
C VAL A 145 -8.63 9.83 -11.18
N THR A 146 -9.71 10.60 -11.29
CA THR A 146 -9.98 11.49 -12.43
C THR A 146 -8.97 12.63 -12.57
N GLN A 147 -8.33 13.04 -11.47
CA GLN A 147 -7.24 14.04 -11.49
C GLN A 147 -5.88 13.45 -11.92
N ASN A 148 -5.72 12.13 -11.95
CA ASN A 148 -4.45 11.47 -12.27
C ASN A 148 -4.60 10.35 -13.33
N PRO A 149 -5.31 10.58 -14.46
CA PRO A 149 -5.61 9.52 -15.42
C PRO A 149 -4.34 8.99 -16.12
N ASP A 150 -3.34 9.84 -16.31
CA ASP A 150 -2.09 9.50 -16.99
C ASP A 150 -1.16 8.61 -16.16
N ARG A 151 -1.42 8.50 -14.86
CA ARG A 151 -0.63 7.68 -13.92
C ARG A 151 -1.03 6.20 -13.94
N PHE A 152 -2.09 5.84 -14.66
CA PHE A 152 -2.44 4.45 -14.91
C PHE A 152 -1.81 3.99 -16.23
N PRO A 153 -0.86 3.06 -16.23
CA PRO A 153 -0.22 2.61 -17.47
C PRO A 153 -1.22 1.92 -18.38
N ALA A 154 -1.06 2.11 -19.70
CA ALA A 154 -1.81 1.34 -20.67
C ALA A 154 -1.23 -0.08 -20.74
N ARG A 155 -2.11 -1.09 -20.71
CA ARG A 155 -1.75 -2.51 -20.78
C ARG A 155 -0.92 -2.85 -22.00
N SER A 156 -1.29 -2.29 -23.15
CA SER A 156 -0.53 -2.46 -24.39
C SER A 156 -0.83 -1.32 -25.34
N SER A 157 0.09 -1.08 -26.28
CA SER A 157 -0.12 -0.16 -27.39
C SER A 157 -1.35 -0.49 -28.24
N LYS A 158 -1.77 -1.77 -28.26
CA LYS A 158 -2.95 -2.25 -29.00
C LYS A 158 -4.27 -2.01 -28.27
N HIS A 159 -4.24 -1.82 -26.95
CA HIS A 159 -5.42 -1.62 -26.13
C HIS A 159 -5.21 -0.44 -25.17
N PRO A 160 -5.08 0.80 -25.68
CA PRO A 160 -4.76 1.98 -24.88
C PRO A 160 -5.86 2.33 -23.86
N MET A 161 -7.09 1.87 -24.10
CA MET A 161 -8.22 2.05 -23.18
C MET A 161 -8.19 1.08 -22.00
N GLN A 162 -7.41 -0.01 -22.07
CA GLN A 162 -7.22 -0.92 -20.95
C GLN A 162 -6.06 -0.41 -20.11
N ARG A 163 -6.40 0.18 -18.97
CA ARG A 163 -5.44 0.72 -18.01
C ARG A 163 -5.16 -0.32 -16.92
N GLU A 164 -3.91 -0.44 -16.51
CA GLU A 164 -3.48 -1.33 -15.43
C GLU A 164 -3.38 -0.59 -14.10
N LEU A 165 -3.52 -1.34 -13.00
CA LEU A 165 -3.27 -0.80 -11.67
C LEU A 165 -1.77 -0.65 -11.43
N PRO A 166 -1.32 0.47 -10.86
CA PRO A 166 0.07 0.62 -10.43
C PRO A 166 0.46 -0.43 -9.39
N ASP A 167 1.66 -0.99 -9.52
CA ASP A 167 2.24 -1.97 -8.58
C ASP A 167 2.20 -1.47 -7.13
N SER A 168 2.39 -0.17 -6.93
CA SER A 168 2.36 0.46 -5.60
C SER A 168 0.99 0.32 -4.91
N MET A 169 -0.13 0.45 -5.63
CA MET A 169 -1.46 0.24 -5.07
C MET A 169 -1.65 -1.22 -4.65
N VAL A 170 -1.21 -2.14 -5.51
CA VAL A 170 -1.26 -3.59 -5.26
C VAL A 170 -0.40 -3.96 -4.05
N ALA A 171 0.81 -3.41 -3.96
CA ALA A 171 1.71 -3.62 -2.85
C ALA A 171 1.13 -3.13 -1.51
N LEU A 172 0.46 -1.97 -1.49
CA LEU A 172 -0.22 -1.47 -0.29
C LEU A 172 -1.33 -2.42 0.18
N ALA A 173 -2.19 -2.86 -0.74
CA ALA A 173 -3.29 -3.77 -0.42
C ALA A 173 -2.80 -5.17 -0.02
N ALA A 174 -1.88 -5.76 -0.78
CA ALA A 174 -1.30 -7.06 -0.46
C ALA A 174 -0.57 -7.04 0.88
N THR A 175 0.17 -5.97 1.19
CA THR A 175 0.84 -5.81 2.48
C THR A 175 -0.17 -5.67 3.62
N ALA A 176 -1.29 -4.98 3.42
CA ALA A 176 -2.35 -4.87 4.42
C ALA A 176 -2.98 -6.24 4.73
N VAL A 177 -3.27 -7.04 3.69
CA VAL A 177 -3.76 -8.43 3.84
C VAL A 177 -2.72 -9.29 4.57
N ARG A 178 -1.46 -9.23 4.15
CA ARG A 178 -0.36 -9.97 4.80
C ARG A 178 -0.23 -9.58 6.28
N ASN A 179 -0.30 -8.29 6.59
CA ASN A 179 -0.20 -7.80 7.98
C ASN A 179 -1.33 -8.33 8.86
N PHE A 180 -2.55 -8.43 8.33
CA PHE A 180 -3.67 -9.03 9.04
C PHE A 180 -3.32 -10.46 9.49
N PHE A 181 -2.81 -11.29 8.58
CA PHE A 181 -2.43 -12.67 8.89
C PHE A 181 -1.31 -12.76 9.93
N TYR A 182 -0.27 -11.94 9.82
CA TYR A 182 0.81 -11.93 10.82
C TYR A 182 0.32 -11.61 12.23
N VAL A 183 -0.57 -10.63 12.37
CA VAL A 183 -1.13 -10.27 13.68
C VAL A 183 -1.91 -11.46 14.27
N GLN A 184 -2.70 -12.18 13.46
CA GLN A 184 -3.43 -13.36 13.94
C GLN A 184 -2.51 -14.51 14.37
N CYS A 185 -1.38 -14.72 13.69
CA CYS A 185 -0.40 -15.73 14.09
C CYS A 185 0.36 -15.36 15.37
N CYS A 186 0.66 -14.06 15.59
CA CYS A 186 1.51 -13.60 16.70
C CYS A 186 0.77 -13.26 18.00
N CYS A 187 -0.53 -12.96 17.97
CA CYS A 187 -1.27 -12.47 19.15
C CYS A 187 -1.62 -13.53 20.22
N ARG A 188 -0.83 -14.59 20.38
CA ARG A 188 -0.96 -15.54 21.51
C ARG A 188 0.15 -15.49 22.56
N THR A 189 1.11 -14.55 22.50
CA THR A 189 2.11 -14.45 23.57
C THR A 189 1.79 -13.48 24.69
N HIS A 190 1.11 -12.34 24.52
CA HIS A 190 0.74 -11.51 25.69
C HIS A 190 -0.48 -10.61 25.45
N ASN A 191 -1.28 -10.45 26.50
CA ASN A 191 -2.14 -9.28 26.73
C ASN A 191 -1.37 -8.01 26.37
N LEU A 192 -1.77 -7.30 25.31
CA LEU A 192 -1.29 -5.95 25.06
C LEU A 192 -2.46 -4.99 24.82
N PRO A 193 -2.42 -3.80 25.45
CA PRO A 193 -3.46 -2.79 25.38
C PRO A 193 -3.45 -2.07 24.02
N ARG A 194 -4.55 -1.36 23.74
CA ARG A 194 -4.78 -0.40 22.63
C ARG A 194 -3.60 -0.22 21.68
N PHE A 195 -3.76 -0.75 20.47
CA PHE A 195 -2.90 -0.53 19.29
C PHE A 195 -2.57 0.95 19.10
N THR A 196 -1.47 1.38 19.72
CA THR A 196 -0.83 2.65 19.48
C THR A 196 0.53 2.30 18.89
N GLN A 197 0.70 2.60 17.61
CA GLN A 197 1.99 2.58 16.90
C GLN A 197 2.82 1.27 17.00
N LEU A 198 2.35 0.19 16.35
CA LEU A 198 3.31 -0.73 15.73
C LEU A 198 3.82 -0.06 14.46
N SER A 199 5.04 0.49 14.54
CA SER A 199 5.74 1.08 13.41
C SER A 199 5.81 0.09 12.25
N LEU A 200 5.39 0.53 11.07
CA LEU A 200 5.59 -0.15 9.78
C LEU A 200 7.08 -0.31 9.40
N SER A 201 8.02 -0.21 10.36
CA SER A 201 9.46 -0.41 10.15
C SER A 201 9.89 -1.87 10.18
N THR A 202 8.95 -2.82 10.37
CA THR A 202 9.26 -4.26 10.40
C THR A 202 9.03 -4.98 9.07
N ALA A 203 8.50 -4.31 8.05
CA ALA A 203 8.61 -4.82 6.68
C ALA A 203 10.08 -4.70 6.27
N THR A 204 10.80 -5.82 6.29
CA THR A 204 12.22 -5.83 5.93
C THR A 204 12.37 -5.68 4.42
N PRO A 205 13.50 -5.15 3.91
CA PRO A 205 13.79 -5.17 2.47
C PRO A 205 13.75 -6.58 1.87
N ALA A 206 13.91 -7.63 2.68
CA ALA A 206 13.76 -9.02 2.26
C ALA A 206 12.31 -9.35 1.89
N ASP A 207 11.33 -8.86 2.65
CA ASP A 207 9.90 -9.04 2.33
C ASP A 207 9.53 -8.43 0.97
N VAL A 208 10.10 -7.28 0.64
CA VAL A 208 9.91 -6.57 -0.64
C VAL A 208 10.70 -7.25 -1.78
N LYS A 209 11.89 -7.79 -1.50
CA LYS A 209 12.66 -8.59 -2.48
C LYS A 209 11.97 -9.90 -2.83
N THR A 210 11.31 -10.57 -1.87
CA THR A 210 10.52 -11.78 -2.16
C THR A 210 9.34 -11.47 -3.09
N PHE A 211 8.72 -10.29 -2.98
CA PHE A 211 7.70 -9.82 -3.91
C PHE A 211 8.23 -9.58 -5.34
N HIS A 212 9.46 -9.10 -5.50
CA HIS A 212 10.11 -8.97 -6.82
C HIS A 212 10.74 -10.28 -7.34
N SER A 213 10.94 -11.27 -6.47
CA SER A 213 11.69 -12.51 -6.74
C SER A 213 10.82 -13.72 -7.08
N VAL A 214 9.48 -13.59 -7.15
CA VAL A 214 8.64 -14.61 -7.80
C VAL A 214 8.82 -14.50 -9.31
N ARG A 215 10.04 -14.80 -9.79
CA ARG A 215 10.34 -15.03 -11.20
C ARG A 215 10.11 -16.52 -11.45
N THR A 216 9.03 -16.85 -12.14
CA THR A 216 8.92 -18.14 -12.79
C THR A 216 10.05 -18.28 -13.81
N PRO A 217 10.74 -19.42 -13.88
CA PRO A 217 11.64 -19.69 -14.98
C PRO A 217 10.79 -19.81 -16.25
N THR A 218 11.14 -19.03 -17.28
CA THR A 218 10.52 -18.93 -18.61
C THR A 218 9.29 -18.00 -18.72
N ASN A 219 9.55 -16.78 -19.20
CA ASN A 219 8.62 -15.70 -19.62
C ASN A 219 7.63 -15.14 -18.57
N PRO A 220 7.47 -13.79 -18.48
CA PRO A 220 6.67 -13.18 -17.40
C PRO A 220 5.17 -13.19 -17.74
N PRO A 221 4.28 -13.65 -16.83
CA PRO A 221 2.95 -13.11 -16.73
C PRO A 221 2.97 -11.96 -15.71
N THR A 222 2.84 -10.73 -16.19
CA THR A 222 2.57 -9.56 -15.35
C THR A 222 1.26 -9.81 -14.61
N ALA A 223 1.30 -9.81 -13.28
CA ALA A 223 0.14 -10.00 -12.43
C ALA A 223 -0.88 -8.87 -12.68
N THR A 224 -1.95 -9.17 -13.40
CA THR A 224 -2.92 -8.16 -13.84
C THR A 224 -4.20 -8.27 -13.02
N ILE A 225 -4.50 -7.22 -12.24
CA ILE A 225 -5.80 -7.04 -11.58
C ILE A 225 -6.64 -6.15 -12.49
N TRP A 226 -7.81 -6.64 -12.89
CA TRP A 226 -8.73 -5.96 -13.80
C TRP A 226 -9.69 -5.06 -13.05
N ILE A 227 -9.80 -3.79 -13.46
CA ILE A 227 -10.96 -2.97 -13.17
C ILE A 227 -11.56 -2.56 -14.52
N LEU A 228 -12.71 -3.15 -14.87
CA LEU A 228 -13.53 -2.67 -15.97
C LEU A 228 -14.19 -1.36 -15.51
N PHE A 229 -13.75 -0.24 -16.07
CA PHE A 229 -14.53 0.99 -16.02
C PHE A 229 -15.74 0.81 -16.95
N ARG A 230 -16.93 0.73 -16.38
CA ARG A 230 -18.19 0.97 -17.10
C ARG A 230 -18.67 2.37 -16.79
#